data_AF-A0A1Y3PZI0-F1
#
_entry.id   AF-A0A1Y3PZI0-F1
#
_cell.length_a   1.000
_cell.length_b   1.000
_cell.length_c   1.000
_cell.angle_alpha   90.00
_cell.angle_beta   90.00
_cell.angle_gamma   90.00
#
_symmetry.space_group_name_H-M   'P 1'
#
loop_
_entity.id
_entity.type
_entity.pdbx_description
1 polymer ?
#
loop_
_entity_poly.entity_id
_entity_poly.type
_entity_poly.pdbx_seq_one_letter_code
_entity_poly.pdbx_strand_id
1 'polypeptide(L)'
;MNRISIGLGEYRVGRAVDEEWTIYGLGSCVGLILCDPGRRVSAMAHVVLPEHHAASADEPAKFGDTVVPFLLHEMSRLGARREAIYAQLAGGARMLSFSELPDIGARNVAVVREQLALHGVPIVAERVGGTHGRTLSWDVRHGVATVKRVGAPAEVLTPQDYVFEEVAVVWRSYS
;
A
#
# COMPACT_ATOMS: atom_id res chain seq x y z
N MET A 1 -1.49 6.95 -19.36
CA MET A 1 -1.58 6.68 -17.91
C MET A 1 -2.44 7.72 -17.21
N ASN A 2 -3.63 7.32 -16.76
CA ASN A 2 -4.54 8.14 -15.97
C ASN A 2 -4.15 8.09 -14.48
N ARG A 3 -4.02 9.24 -13.81
CA ARG A 3 -3.59 9.27 -12.40
C ARG A 3 -4.77 9.47 -11.47
N ILE A 4 -4.95 8.58 -10.53
CA ILE A 4 -6.03 8.62 -9.54
C ILE A 4 -5.44 8.81 -8.14
N SER A 5 -5.91 9.83 -7.44
CA SER A 5 -5.61 10.02 -6.02
C SER A 5 -6.48 9.12 -5.16
N ILE A 6 -5.89 8.49 -4.14
CA ILE A 6 -6.60 7.78 -3.07
C ILE A 6 -6.53 8.64 -1.80
N GLY A 7 -7.68 9.19 -1.42
CA GLY A 7 -7.87 10.04 -0.24
C GLY A 7 -7.79 9.27 1.08
N LEU A 8 -8.00 9.99 2.19
CA LEU A 8 -7.95 9.41 3.54
C LEU A 8 -9.07 8.39 3.74
N GLY A 9 -8.74 7.16 4.13
CA GLY A 9 -9.70 6.09 4.32
C GLY A 9 -10.31 5.53 3.03
N GLU A 10 -9.88 6.03 1.87
CA GLU A 10 -10.29 5.50 0.58
C GLU A 10 -9.44 4.29 0.18
N TYR A 11 -9.96 3.54 -0.78
CA TYR A 11 -9.28 2.42 -1.40
C TYR A 11 -9.64 2.29 -2.87
N ARG A 12 -8.83 1.53 -3.60
CA ARG A 12 -9.16 1.03 -4.94
C ARG A 12 -8.78 -0.44 -5.08
N VAL A 13 -9.55 -1.14 -5.90
CA VAL A 13 -9.27 -2.50 -6.36
C VAL A 13 -9.53 -2.55 -7.85
N GLY A 14 -8.64 -3.18 -8.60
CA GLY A 14 -8.71 -3.18 -10.05
C GLY A 14 -7.75 -4.18 -10.68
N ARG A 15 -7.92 -4.38 -11.99
CA ARG A 15 -7.01 -5.19 -12.83
C ARG A 15 -6.00 -4.29 -13.53
N ALA A 16 -4.92 -4.86 -14.06
CA ALA A 16 -3.93 -4.14 -14.87
C ALA A 16 -4.60 -3.29 -15.98
N VAL A 17 -4.65 -1.99 -15.73
CA VAL A 17 -5.16 -0.93 -16.61
C VAL A 17 -4.12 0.19 -16.66
N ASP A 18 -4.22 1.07 -17.66
CA ASP A 18 -3.32 2.23 -17.81
C ASP A 18 -3.62 3.34 -16.78
N GLU A 19 -3.55 2.99 -15.50
CA GLU A 19 -3.77 3.85 -14.34
C GLU A 19 -2.57 3.85 -13.40
N GLU A 20 -2.36 4.99 -12.74
CA GLU A 20 -1.48 5.13 -11.60
C GLU A 20 -2.32 5.53 -10.37
N TRP A 21 -2.32 4.69 -9.34
CA TRP A 21 -2.97 5.02 -8.07
C TRP A 21 -1.97 5.68 -7.14
N THR A 22 -2.30 6.83 -6.57
CA THR A 22 -1.36 7.60 -5.75
C THR A 22 -1.99 8.04 -4.43
N ILE A 23 -1.26 7.82 -3.33
CA ILE A 23 -1.53 8.44 -2.04
C ILE A 23 -0.48 9.52 -1.79
N TYR A 24 -0.94 10.75 -1.63
CA TYR A 24 -0.06 11.90 -1.35
C TYR A 24 0.13 12.10 0.14
N GLY A 25 1.34 12.48 0.54
CA GLY A 25 1.60 13.01 1.87
C GLY A 25 1.37 12.00 3.00
N LEU A 26 1.74 10.73 2.81
CA LEU A 26 1.73 9.71 3.85
C LEU A 26 2.64 10.14 5.01
N GLY A 27 2.01 10.70 6.04
CA GLY A 27 2.58 11.05 7.33
C GLY A 27 2.50 9.84 8.27
N SER A 28 1.74 9.96 9.36
CA SER A 28 1.44 8.85 10.27
C SER A 28 0.52 7.79 9.67
N CYS A 29 -0.23 8.12 8.62
CA CYS A 29 -1.01 7.16 7.84
C CYS A 29 -0.12 6.18 7.07
N VAL A 30 -0.70 5.05 6.66
CA VAL A 30 -0.01 3.98 5.92
C VAL A 30 -0.72 3.73 4.61
N GLY A 31 0.04 3.78 3.52
CA GLY A 31 -0.38 3.26 2.23
C GLY A 31 -0.10 1.77 2.17
N LEU A 32 -1.15 0.97 1.96
CA LEU A 32 -1.08 -0.48 1.77
C LEU A 32 -1.35 -0.80 0.30
N ILE A 33 -0.48 -1.58 -0.33
CA ILE A 33 -0.72 -2.20 -1.64
C ILE A 33 -0.79 -3.70 -1.44
N LEU A 34 -1.82 -4.34 -2.01
CA LEU A 34 -1.92 -5.78 -2.17
C LEU A 34 -1.94 -6.14 -3.65
N CYS A 35 -1.25 -7.20 -4.06
CA CYS A 35 -1.20 -7.57 -5.46
C CYS A 35 -1.11 -9.08 -5.67
N ASP A 36 -1.93 -9.61 -6.59
CA ASP A 36 -1.71 -10.92 -7.23
C ASP A 36 -1.13 -10.68 -8.63
N PRO A 37 0.17 -10.96 -8.83
CA PRO A 37 0.83 -10.71 -10.11
C PRO A 37 0.36 -11.65 -11.23
N GLY A 38 -0.01 -12.89 -10.89
CA GLY A 38 -0.46 -13.88 -11.88
C GLY A 38 -1.85 -13.56 -12.42
N ARG A 39 -2.72 -12.93 -11.62
CA ARG A 39 -4.04 -12.45 -12.05
C ARG A 39 -4.04 -10.97 -12.44
N ARG A 40 -2.92 -10.27 -12.23
CA ARG A 40 -2.76 -8.83 -12.41
C ARG A 40 -3.88 -8.04 -11.73
N VAL A 41 -4.25 -8.47 -10.51
CA VAL A 41 -5.24 -7.80 -9.66
C VAL A 41 -4.49 -7.09 -8.54
N SER A 42 -4.79 -5.82 -8.35
CA SER A 42 -4.19 -5.01 -7.29
C SER A 42 -5.26 -4.34 -6.44
N ALA A 43 -4.91 -4.07 -5.20
CA ALA A 43 -5.64 -3.18 -4.32
C ALA A 43 -4.67 -2.18 -3.68
N MET A 44 -5.14 -0.97 -3.42
CA MET A 44 -4.41 0.05 -2.68
C MET A 44 -5.35 0.76 -1.72
N ALA A 45 -4.93 0.98 -0.48
CA ALA A 45 -5.73 1.65 0.55
C ALA A 45 -4.90 2.64 1.36
N HIS A 46 -5.58 3.68 1.83
CA HIS A 46 -5.03 4.70 2.70
C HIS A 46 -5.51 4.52 4.14
N VAL A 47 -4.71 3.80 4.92
CA VAL A 47 -4.99 3.49 6.32
C VAL A 47 -4.66 4.72 7.18
N VAL A 48 -5.64 5.17 7.96
CA VAL A 48 -5.55 6.40 8.76
C VAL A 48 -5.34 6.09 10.24
N LEU A 49 -6.05 5.08 10.75
CA LEU A 49 -6.12 4.74 12.16
C LEU A 49 -5.79 3.25 12.38
N PRO A 50 -5.34 2.86 13.58
CA PRO A 50 -4.92 1.49 13.83
C PRO A 50 -6.13 0.56 13.95
N GLU A 51 -7.13 0.93 14.75
CA GLU A 51 -8.26 0.07 15.12
C GLU A 51 -9.60 0.75 14.82
N HIS A 52 -10.58 -0.04 14.39
CA HIS A 52 -11.97 0.39 14.25
C HIS A 52 -12.59 0.61 15.64
N HIS A 53 -13.40 1.65 15.76
CA HIS A 53 -14.23 1.87 16.94
C HIS A 53 -15.69 1.72 16.55
N ALA A 54 -16.50 1.04 17.36
CA ALA A 54 -17.90 0.71 17.07
C ALA A 54 -18.82 1.90 16.70
N ALA A 55 -18.40 3.13 17.02
CA ALA A 55 -19.09 4.37 16.63
C ALA A 55 -18.69 4.90 15.23
N SER A 56 -17.75 4.25 14.55
CA SER A 56 -17.24 4.65 13.24
C SER A 56 -18.10 4.06 12.13
N ALA A 57 -18.38 4.86 11.10
CA ALA A 57 -19.05 4.40 9.89
C ALA A 57 -18.32 3.22 9.21
N ASP A 58 -19.00 2.55 8.28
CA ASP A 58 -18.50 1.45 7.46
C ASP A 58 -17.36 1.89 6.50
N GLU A 59 -16.22 2.30 7.03
CA GLU A 59 -15.01 2.71 6.30
C GLU A 59 -13.87 1.71 6.56
N PRO A 60 -13.98 0.44 6.13
CA PRO A 60 -13.01 -0.61 6.50
C PRO A 60 -11.59 -0.34 6.00
N ALA A 61 -11.43 0.45 4.93
CA ALA A 61 -10.10 0.84 4.43
C ALA A 61 -9.37 1.87 5.30
N LYS A 62 -10.08 2.54 6.21
CA LYS A 62 -9.54 3.55 7.10
C LYS A 62 -8.77 2.97 8.28
N PHE A 63 -9.06 1.73 8.66
CA PHE A 63 -8.54 1.12 9.88
C PHE A 63 -7.62 -0.06 9.58
N GLY A 64 -6.50 -0.15 10.29
CA GLY A 64 -5.48 -1.17 10.09
C GLY A 64 -5.96 -2.59 10.37
N ASP A 65 -6.88 -2.76 11.33
CA ASP A 65 -7.46 -4.03 11.76
C ASP A 65 -8.47 -4.62 10.76
N THR A 66 -9.11 -3.79 9.94
CA THR A 66 -10.18 -4.21 9.01
C THR A 66 -9.76 -4.16 7.54
N VAL A 67 -8.76 -3.35 7.18
CA VAL A 67 -8.38 -3.12 5.78
C VAL A 67 -7.91 -4.39 5.06
N VAL A 68 -7.13 -5.25 5.71
CA VAL A 68 -6.55 -6.44 5.06
C VAL A 68 -7.64 -7.46 4.69
N PRO A 69 -8.48 -7.97 5.62
CA PRO A 69 -9.53 -8.91 5.25
C PRO A 69 -10.51 -8.32 4.23
N PHE A 70 -10.80 -7.02 4.35
CA PHE A 70 -11.66 -6.30 3.41
C PHE A 70 -11.09 -6.29 1.98
N LEU A 71 -9.85 -5.86 1.79
CA LEU A 71 -9.24 -5.80 0.46
C LEU A 71 -9.06 -7.19 -0.15
N LEU A 72 -8.73 -8.20 0.66
CA LEU A 72 -8.62 -9.58 0.20
C LEU A 72 -9.95 -10.08 -0.36
N HIS A 73 -11.06 -9.81 0.33
CA HIS A 73 -12.40 -10.12 -0.16
C HIS A 73 -12.69 -9.43 -1.51
N GLU A 74 -12.42 -8.13 -1.62
CA GLU A 74 -12.66 -7.38 -2.85
C GLU A 74 -11.77 -7.85 -4.01
N MET A 75 -10.51 -8.19 -3.74
CA MET A 75 -9.60 -8.77 -4.74
C MET A 75 -10.07 -10.17 -5.19
N SER A 76 -10.56 -11.00 -4.27
CA SER A 76 -11.10 -12.33 -4.60
C SER A 76 -12.32 -12.22 -5.52
N ARG A 77 -13.17 -11.20 -5.37
CA ARG A 77 -14.29 -10.94 -6.30
C ARG A 77 -13.83 -10.63 -7.72
N LEU A 78 -12.61 -10.12 -7.89
CA LEU A 78 -11.98 -9.92 -9.20
C LEU A 78 -11.15 -11.13 -9.68
N GLY A 79 -11.16 -12.23 -8.93
CA GLY A 79 -10.50 -13.49 -9.28
C GLY A 79 -9.04 -13.61 -8.83
N ALA A 80 -8.58 -12.76 -7.91
CA ALA A 80 -7.26 -12.90 -7.29
C ALA A 80 -7.16 -14.22 -6.50
N ARG A 81 -5.99 -14.86 -6.58
CA ARG A 81 -5.65 -16.08 -5.83
C ARG A 81 -5.00 -15.69 -4.52
N ARG A 82 -5.60 -16.12 -3.42
CA ARG A 82 -5.20 -15.71 -2.08
C ARG A 82 -3.74 -16.00 -1.77
N GLU A 83 -3.24 -17.12 -2.27
CA GLU A 83 -1.90 -17.65 -2.05
C GLU A 83 -0.83 -16.92 -2.86
N ALA A 84 -1.23 -16.19 -3.89
CA ALA A 84 -0.35 -15.40 -4.76
C ALA A 84 -0.28 -13.93 -4.34
N ILE A 85 -1.10 -13.49 -3.37
CA ILE A 85 -1.15 -12.09 -2.96
C ILE A 85 0.05 -11.77 -2.07
N TYR A 86 0.76 -10.69 -2.42
CA TYR A 86 1.78 -10.07 -1.58
C TYR A 86 1.40 -8.65 -1.18
N ALA A 87 2.10 -8.10 -0.19
CA ALA A 87 1.89 -6.75 0.30
C ALA A 87 3.14 -5.85 0.17
N GLN A 88 2.89 -4.55 -0.03
CA GLN A 88 3.89 -3.49 0.07
C GLN A 88 3.36 -2.32 0.90
N LEU A 89 4.24 -1.71 1.70
CA LEU A 89 3.85 -0.66 2.66
C LEU A 89 4.69 0.61 2.50
N ALA A 90 4.06 1.78 2.64
CA ALA A 90 4.78 3.04 2.86
C ALA A 90 4.02 3.97 3.81
N GLY A 91 4.74 4.84 4.52
CA GLY A 91 4.15 5.81 5.45
C GLY A 91 4.53 5.55 6.91
N GLY A 92 3.63 5.80 7.86
CA GLY A 92 3.90 5.60 9.29
C GLY A 92 5.03 6.48 9.83
N ALA A 93 5.24 7.66 9.25
CA ALA A 93 6.20 8.65 9.70
C ALA A 93 5.75 9.32 11.01
N ARG A 94 6.70 9.66 11.87
CA ARG A 94 6.52 10.50 13.04
C ARG A 94 6.99 11.93 12.71
N MET A 95 6.08 12.76 12.18
CA MET A 95 6.42 14.13 11.76
C MET A 95 6.48 15.14 12.91
N LEU A 96 5.77 14.88 14.01
CA LEU A 96 5.79 15.72 15.21
C LEU A 96 6.44 14.94 16.36
N SER A 97 7.60 15.40 16.83
CA SER A 97 8.32 14.80 17.95
C SER A 97 8.00 15.53 19.27
N PHE A 98 6.73 15.54 19.67
CA PHE A 98 6.40 15.82 21.07
C PHE A 98 6.50 14.48 21.83
N SER A 99 7.32 14.44 22.89
CA SER A 99 7.65 13.23 23.64
C SER A 99 6.45 12.55 24.31
N GLU A 100 5.35 13.26 24.47
CA GLU A 100 4.19 12.78 25.24
C GLU A 100 3.04 12.25 24.36
N LEU A 101 3.09 12.43 23.04
CA LEU A 101 2.03 11.94 22.15
C LEU A 101 2.31 10.51 21.66
N PRO A 102 1.29 9.62 21.68
CA PRO A 102 1.38 8.27 21.13
C PRO A 102 1.81 8.27 19.66
N ASP A 103 2.69 7.34 19.29
CA ASP A 103 3.14 7.19 17.91
C ASP A 103 2.07 6.48 17.06
N ILE A 104 1.15 7.27 16.51
CA ILE A 104 0.08 6.74 15.64
C ILE A 104 0.68 6.07 14.39
N GLY A 105 1.79 6.59 13.87
CA GLY A 105 2.47 6.00 12.70
C GLY A 105 2.97 4.60 12.97
N ALA A 106 3.69 4.42 14.08
CA ALA A 106 4.18 3.11 14.49
C ALA A 106 3.03 2.12 14.78
N ARG A 107 1.94 2.60 15.40
CA ARG A 107 0.75 1.79 15.68
C ARG A 107 0.04 1.33 14.40
N ASN A 108 -0.20 2.24 13.46
CA ASN A 108 -0.80 1.90 12.16
C ASN A 108 0.00 0.81 11.44
N VAL A 109 1.32 0.96 11.38
CA VAL A 109 2.21 -0.03 10.76
C VAL A 109 2.15 -1.37 11.49
N ALA A 110 2.14 -1.36 12.83
CA ALA A 110 2.09 -2.58 13.63
C ALA A 110 0.80 -3.39 13.37
N VAL A 111 -0.36 -2.73 13.43
CA VAL A 111 -1.65 -3.40 13.19
C VAL A 111 -1.75 -3.94 11.76
N VAL A 112 -1.34 -3.15 10.75
CA VAL A 112 -1.37 -3.62 9.36
C VAL A 112 -0.47 -4.84 9.17
N ARG A 113 0.73 -4.87 9.77
CA ARG A 113 1.63 -6.04 9.74
C ARG A 113 1.02 -7.25 10.43
N GLU A 114 0.38 -7.05 11.58
CA GLU A 114 -0.31 -8.12 12.30
C GLU A 114 -1.43 -8.71 11.46
N GLN A 115 -2.28 -7.88 10.86
CA GLN A 115 -3.35 -8.35 9.99
C GLN A 115 -2.82 -9.08 8.75
N LEU A 116 -1.76 -8.58 8.12
CA LEU A 116 -1.11 -9.28 7.01
C LEU A 116 -0.59 -10.66 7.44
N ALA A 117 0.04 -10.76 8.62
CA ALA A 117 0.54 -12.02 9.16
C ALA A 117 -0.58 -13.01 9.51
N LEU A 118 -1.64 -12.55 10.19
CA LEU A 118 -2.84 -13.34 10.49
C LEU A 118 -3.48 -13.91 9.22
N HIS A 119 -3.40 -13.15 8.14
CA HIS A 119 -3.90 -13.53 6.83
C HIS A 119 -2.85 -14.21 5.94
N GLY A 120 -1.63 -14.50 6.41
CA GLY A 120 -0.60 -15.17 5.61
C GLY A 120 -0.19 -14.43 4.34
N VAL A 121 -0.30 -13.09 4.33
CA VAL A 121 0.13 -12.24 3.20
C VAL A 121 1.58 -11.79 3.45
N PRO A 122 2.56 -12.21 2.65
CA PRO A 122 3.95 -11.79 2.82
C PRO A 122 4.13 -10.31 2.46
N ILE A 123 4.93 -9.58 3.24
CA ILE A 123 5.39 -8.24 2.91
C ILE A 123 6.70 -8.37 2.13
N VAL A 124 6.72 -7.90 0.89
CA VAL A 124 7.89 -8.04 -0.01
C VAL A 124 8.74 -6.79 -0.05
N ALA A 125 8.16 -5.65 0.31
CA ALA A 125 8.89 -4.39 0.43
C ALA A 125 8.14 -3.39 1.33
N GLU A 126 8.91 -2.58 2.05
CA GLU A 126 8.36 -1.52 2.88
C GLU A 126 9.27 -0.30 2.98
N ARG A 127 8.65 0.89 3.05
CA ARG A 127 9.26 2.18 3.35
C ARG A 127 8.44 2.89 4.41
N VAL A 128 8.53 2.39 5.64
CA VAL A 128 7.77 2.87 6.80
C VAL A 128 8.65 3.62 7.82
N GLY A 129 8.05 4.36 8.75
CA GLY A 129 8.78 5.06 9.81
C GLY A 129 9.43 6.37 9.35
N GLY A 130 10.44 6.87 10.06
CA GLY A 130 11.12 8.14 9.74
C GLY A 130 10.32 9.39 10.10
N THR A 131 10.83 10.57 9.71
CA THR A 131 10.31 11.87 10.17
C THR A 131 9.67 12.74 9.08
N HIS A 132 9.63 12.24 7.84
CA HIS A 132 9.14 12.99 6.68
C HIS A 132 8.00 12.26 5.98
N GLY A 133 7.01 13.01 5.52
CA GLY A 133 5.95 12.49 4.68
C GLY A 133 6.47 11.98 3.33
N ARG A 134 5.73 11.05 2.72
CA ARG A 134 6.06 10.51 1.39
C ARG A 134 4.84 10.30 0.52
N THR A 135 5.02 10.35 -0.78
CA THR A 135 4.01 9.94 -1.75
C THR A 135 4.26 8.49 -2.13
N LEU A 136 3.22 7.67 -2.13
CA LEU A 136 3.24 6.31 -2.65
C LEU A 136 2.44 6.27 -3.94
N SER A 137 3.04 5.79 -5.01
CA SER A 137 2.39 5.61 -6.32
C SER A 137 2.50 4.16 -6.75
N TRP A 138 1.42 3.63 -7.34
CA TRP A 138 1.29 2.28 -7.85
C TRP A 138 0.94 2.33 -9.33
N ASP A 139 1.86 1.90 -10.18
CA ASP A 139 1.60 1.64 -11.59
C ASP A 139 0.84 0.32 -11.70
N VAL A 140 -0.47 0.43 -11.96
CA VAL A 140 -1.39 -0.71 -11.97
C VAL A 140 -1.13 -1.62 -13.17
N ARG A 141 -0.64 -1.05 -14.28
CA ARG A 141 -0.34 -1.80 -15.50
C ARG A 141 0.88 -2.68 -15.32
N HIS A 142 1.92 -2.16 -14.67
CA HIS A 142 3.22 -2.80 -14.58
C HIS A 142 3.45 -3.51 -13.24
N GLY A 143 2.65 -3.22 -12.22
CA GLY A 143 2.82 -3.78 -10.89
C GLY A 143 4.01 -3.17 -10.15
N VAL A 144 4.27 -1.87 -10.35
CA VAL A 144 5.44 -1.19 -9.78
C VAL A 144 5.01 -0.10 -8.79
N ALA A 145 5.47 -0.23 -7.55
CA ALA A 145 5.33 0.80 -6.53
C ALA A 145 6.56 1.71 -6.53
N THR A 146 6.33 3.02 -6.40
CA THR A 146 7.37 4.03 -6.16
C THR A 146 7.04 4.87 -4.93
N VAL A 147 8.09 5.30 -4.22
CA VAL A 147 7.99 6.16 -3.05
C VAL A 147 8.81 7.41 -3.28
N LYS A 148 8.20 8.57 -3.04
CA LYS A 148 8.87 9.87 -3.18
C LYS A 148 8.77 10.69 -1.91
N ARG A 149 9.91 11.14 -1.39
CA ARG A 149 9.99 12.12 -0.29
C ARG A 149 10.04 13.53 -0.86
N VAL A 150 9.60 14.52 -0.09
CA VAL A 150 9.75 15.93 -0.48
C VAL A 150 11.23 16.24 -0.65
N GLY A 151 11.59 16.85 -1.79
CA GLY A 151 12.99 17.20 -2.09
C GLY A 151 13.90 16.03 -2.49
N ALA A 152 13.38 14.81 -2.61
CA ALA A 152 14.15 13.64 -3.05
C ALA A 152 13.63 13.08 -4.40
N PRO A 153 14.49 12.37 -5.17
CA PRO A 153 14.01 11.59 -6.30
C PRO A 153 13.05 10.48 -5.84
N ALA A 154 12.21 10.01 -6.77
CA ALA A 154 11.37 8.84 -6.51
C ALA A 154 12.25 7.57 -6.50
N GLU A 155 11.96 6.67 -5.57
CA GLU A 155 12.64 5.38 -5.41
C GLU A 155 11.66 4.26 -5.75
N VAL A 156 12.11 3.23 -6.47
CA VAL A 156 11.31 2.03 -6.71
C VAL A 156 11.23 1.21 -5.42
N LEU A 157 10.03 0.85 -5.02
CA LEU A 157 9.76 0.02 -3.85
C LEU A 157 9.64 -1.47 -4.22
N THR A 158 9.04 -1.79 -5.38
CA THR A 158 8.80 -3.19 -5.79
C THR A 158 10.09 -3.90 -6.16
N PRO A 159 10.40 -5.06 -5.56
CA PRO A 159 11.54 -5.87 -5.98
C PRO A 159 11.31 -6.45 -7.38
N GLN A 160 12.37 -6.66 -8.15
CA GLN A 160 12.28 -7.04 -9.56
C GLN A 160 11.48 -8.33 -9.80
N ASP A 161 11.57 -9.31 -8.91
CA ASP A 161 10.89 -10.61 -9.02
C ASP A 161 9.35 -10.52 -8.83
N TYR A 162 8.83 -9.35 -8.46
CA TYR A 162 7.40 -9.13 -8.19
C TYR A 162 6.71 -8.25 -9.24
N VAL A 163 7.46 -7.75 -10.23
CA VAL A 163 6.92 -6.94 -11.33
C VAL A 163 6.19 -7.86 -12.33
N PHE A 164 5.13 -7.37 -12.99
CA PHE A 164 4.43 -8.18 -13.98
C PHE A 164 5.35 -8.53 -15.16
N GLU A 165 5.30 -9.79 -15.62
CA GLU A 165 6.29 -10.40 -16.53
C GLU A 165 6.56 -9.63 -17.84
N GLU A 166 5.64 -8.79 -18.31
CA GLU A 166 5.83 -7.95 -19.52
C GLU A 166 6.90 -6.84 -19.37
N VAL A 167 7.33 -6.52 -18.14
CA VAL A 167 8.25 -5.41 -17.85
C VAL A 167 9.70 -5.87 -17.63
N ALA A 168 9.92 -7.16 -17.34
CA ALA A 168 11.25 -7.72 -17.14
C ALA A 168 12.13 -7.64 -18.42
N VAL A 169 11.52 -7.51 -19.60
CA VAL A 169 12.23 -7.44 -20.89
C VAL A 169 12.81 -6.03 -21.16
N VAL A 170 12.22 -4.96 -20.62
CA VAL A 170 12.71 -3.59 -20.88
C VAL A 170 13.85 -3.21 -19.94
N TRP A 171 13.90 -3.76 -18.73
CA TRP A 171 14.95 -3.48 -17.75
C TRP A 171 16.27 -4.23 -18.00
N ARG A 172 16.26 -5.34 -18.74
CA ARG A 172 17.49 -6.08 -19.12
C ARG A 172 18.33 -5.38 -20.19
N SER A 173 17.82 -4.32 -20.81
CA SER A 173 18.48 -3.59 -21.89
C SER A 173 19.28 -2.37 -21.42
N TYR A 174 19.28 -2.08 -20.11
CA TYR A 174 19.97 -0.94 -19.49
C TYR A 174 20.97 -1.35 -18.40
N SER A 175 21.38 -2.62 -18.38
CA SER A 175 22.49 -3.16 -17.59
C SER A 175 23.62 -3.63 -18.49
#